data_AF-A0A7G8GKE2-F1
#
_entry.id   AF-A0A7G8GKE2-F1
#
_cell.length_a   1.000
_cell.length_b   1.000
_cell.length_c   1.000
_cell.angle_alpha   90.00
_cell.angle_beta   90.00
_cell.angle_gamma   90.00
#
_symmetry.space_group_name_H-M   'P 1'
#
loop_
_entity.id
_entity.type
_entity.pdbx_description
1 polymer ?
#
loop_
_entity_poly.entity_id
_entity_poly.type
_entity_poly.pdbx_seq_one_letter_code
_entity_poly.pdbx_strand_id
1 'polypeptide(L)' 'MQAIFSGTVMAESDDIVMVDGHPCFPLASMRNDFYSASAHTSVCGWKGTARYWGVVVS' A
#
# COMPACT_ATOMS: atom_id res chain seq x y z
N MET A 1 4.78 -10.62 7.68
CA MET A 1 3.52 -10.82 6.92
C MET A 1 3.69 -10.32 5.48
N GLN A 2 2.99 -10.88 4.49
CA GLN A 2 3.10 -10.49 3.07
C GLN A 2 1.76 -9.99 2.50
N ALA A 3 1.81 -8.92 1.69
CA ALA A 3 0.74 -8.51 0.80
C ALA A 3 1.05 -9.02 -0.61
N ILE A 4 0.16 -9.84 -1.19
CA ILE A 4 0.38 -10.51 -2.47
C ILE A 4 -0.72 -10.10 -3.45
N PHE A 5 -0.32 -9.74 -4.67
CA PHE A 5 -1.23 -9.45 -5.77
C PHE A 5 -0.72 -10.11 -7.05
N SER A 6 -1.59 -10.86 -7.74
CA SER A 6 -1.22 -11.66 -8.93
C SER A 6 0.02 -12.55 -8.72
N GLY A 7 0.15 -13.18 -7.55
CA GLY A 7 1.31 -14.01 -7.20
C GLY A 7 2.61 -13.25 -6.91
N THR A 8 2.60 -11.92 -7.04
CA THR A 8 3.75 -11.06 -6.73
C THR A 8 3.63 -10.50 -5.33
N VAL A 9 4.67 -10.66 -4.51
CA VAL A 9 4.78 -10.00 -3.20
C VAL A 9 4.96 -8.50 -3.44
N MET A 10 4.02 -7.71 -2.92
CA MET A 10 3.93 -6.25 -3.07
C MET A 10 4.55 -5.50 -1.89
N ALA A 11 4.37 -6.05 -0.69
CA ALA A 11 5.00 -5.58 0.53
C ALA A 11 5.22 -6.75 1.49
N GLU A 12 6.29 -6.69 2.27
CA GLU A 12 6.60 -7.69 3.29
C GLU A 12 7.22 -7.03 4.53
N SER A 13 6.55 -7.19 5.66
CA SER A 13 7.02 -6.66 6.95
C SER A 13 6.38 -7.42 8.10
N ASP A 14 7.11 -7.51 9.21
CA ASP A 14 6.55 -7.91 10.50
C ASP A 14 6.20 -6.70 11.39
N ASP A 15 6.68 -5.51 11.02
CA ASP A 15 6.29 -4.23 11.62
C ASP A 15 5.13 -3.64 10.82
N ILE A 16 3.91 -4.12 11.11
CA ILE A 16 2.67 -3.63 10.50
C ILE A 16 1.79 -3.00 11.58
N VAL A 17 1.01 -1.99 11.19
CA VAL A 17 0.03 -1.39 12.09
C VAL A 17 -1.38 -1.70 11.60
N MET A 18 -2.30 -1.93 12.53
CA MET A 18 -3.70 -2.14 12.21
C MET A 18 -4.43 -0.80 12.24
N VAL A 19 -5.02 -0.40 11.12
CA VAL A 19 -5.85 0.81 10.99
C VAL A 19 -7.24 0.36 10.55
N ASP A 20 -8.27 0.65 11.35
CA ASP A 20 -9.64 0.13 11.13
C ASP A 20 -9.72 -1.38 10.92
N GLY A 21 -8.89 -2.16 11.61
CA GLY A 21 -8.84 -3.61 11.41
C GLY A 21 -8.22 -4.06 10.09
N HIS A 22 -7.64 -3.14 9.31
CA HIS A 22 -6.88 -3.46 8.10
C HIS A 22 -5.38 -3.32 8.36
N PRO A 23 -4.55 -4.27 7.88
CA PRO A 23 -3.11 -4.16 8.01
C PRO A 23 -2.55 -3.09 7.08
N CYS A 24 -1.75 -2.21 7.65
CA CYS A 24 -1.05 -1.15 6.94
C CYS A 24 0.45 -1.37 7.05
N PHE A 25 1.10 -1.47 5.89
CA PHE A 25 2.53 -1.72 5.77
C PHE A 25 3.30 -0.39 5.79
N PRO A 26 4.49 -0.33 6.43
CA PRO A 26 5.35 0.84 6.37
C PRO A 26 5.86 1.02 4.94
N LEU A 27 6.03 2.28 4.51
CA LEU A 27 6.44 2.59 3.14
C LEU A 27 7.78 1.93 2.76
N ALA A 28 8.70 1.76 3.71
CA ALA A 28 9.99 1.12 3.50
C ALA A 28 9.89 -0.39 3.17
N SER A 29 8.77 -1.03 3.50
CA SER A 29 8.52 -2.45 3.19
C SER A 29 7.85 -2.67 1.83
N MET A 30 7.48 -1.59 1.14
CA MET A 30 6.82 -1.64 -0.16
C MET A 30 7.85 -1.89 -1.27
N ARG A 31 7.53 -2.78 -2.21
CA ARG A 31 8.35 -3.03 -3.40
C ARG A 31 8.01 -2.03 -4.50
N ASN A 32 8.68 -0.87 -4.45
CA ASN A 32 8.41 0.29 -5.30
C ASN A 32 8.41 0.01 -6.81
N ASP A 33 9.11 -1.03 -7.27
CA ASP A 33 9.16 -1.43 -8.70
C ASP A 33 7.79 -1.77 -9.30
N PHE A 34 6.82 -2.15 -8.46
CA PHE A 34 5.46 -2.49 -8.89
C PHE A 34 4.46 -1.36 -8.73
N TYR A 35 4.92 -0.15 -8.42
CA TYR A 35 4.05 0.99 -8.19
C TYR A 35 4.36 2.14 -9.15
N SER A 36 3.31 2.66 -9.78
CA SER A 36 3.39 3.88 -10.59
C SER A 36 2.67 5.03 -9.90
N ALA A 37 3.22 6.24 -10.02
CA ALA A 37 2.56 7.43 -9.51
C ALA A 37 1.17 7.62 -10.15
N SER A 38 0.22 8.11 -9.36
CA SER A 38 -1.11 8.53 -9.82
C SER A 38 -1.45 9.90 -9.24
N ALA A 39 -2.21 10.68 -9.99
CA ALA A 39 -2.75 11.96 -9.53
C ALA A 39 -4.00 11.78 -8.64
N HIS A 40 -4.52 10.56 -8.51
CA HIS A 40 -5.76 10.32 -7.77
C HIS A 40 -5.55 10.42 -6.25
N THR A 41 -6.40 11.21 -5.60
CA THR A 41 -6.43 11.40 -4.15
C THR A 41 -7.87 11.42 -3.64
N SER A 42 -8.08 10.97 -2.40
CA SER A 42 -9.38 11.09 -1.72
C SER A 42 -9.18 11.62 -0.29
N VAL A 43 -10.22 12.21 0.30
CA VAL A 43 -10.18 12.76 1.65
C VAL A 43 -11.16 12.02 2.56
N CYS A 44 -10.66 11.58 3.70
CA CYS A 44 -11.46 11.02 4.79
C CYS A 44 -11.35 11.97 5.99
N GLY A 45 -12.49 12.31 6.60
CA GLY A 45 -12.55 13.32 7.66
C GLY A 45 -11.63 13.05 8.87
N TRP A 46 -11.25 11.79 9.11
CA TRP A 46 -10.41 11.42 10.25
C TRP A 46 -9.08 10.75 9.87
N LYS A 47 -8.95 10.13 8.68
CA LYS A 47 -7.67 9.59 8.17
C LYS A 47 -6.83 10.62 7.39
N GLY A 48 -7.43 11.76 7.02
CA GLY A 48 -6.78 12.76 6.19
C GLY A 48 -6.84 12.43 4.69
N THR A 49 -5.80 12.82 3.95
CA THR A 49 -5.75 12.66 2.48
C THR A 49 -5.03 11.37 2.10
N ALA A 50 -5.72 10.49 1.37
CA ALA A 50 -5.15 9.29 0.78
C ALA A 50 -4.57 9.60 -0.60
N ARG A 51 -3.36 9.08 -0.88
CA ARG A 51 -2.74 9.09 -2.21
C ARG A 51 -2.80 7.69 -2.80
N TYR A 52 -3.25 7.58 -4.04
CA TYR A 52 -3.35 6.30 -4.73
C TYR A 52 -2.14 6.10 -5.63
N TRP A 53 -1.79 4.84 -5.83
CA TRP A 53 -0.72 4.40 -6.72
C TRP A 53 -1.28 3.34 -7.66
N GLY A 54 -0.82 3.34 -8.91
CA GLY A 54 -1.11 2.25 -9.85
C GLY A 54 -0.26 1.04 -9.51
N VAL A 55 -0.81 -0.17 -9.69
CA VAL A 55 -0.06 -1.42 -9.55
C VAL A 55 0.32 -1.90 -10.95
N VAL A 56 1.61 -2.13 -11.17
CA VAL A 56 2.17 -2.60 -12.43
C VAL A 56 2.80 -3.97 -12.22
N VAL A 57 2.16 -5.00 -12.76
CA VAL A 57 2.63 -6.40 -12.73
C VAL A 57 2.48 -7.02 -14.12
N SER A 58 3.38 -7.95 -14.43
CA SER A 58 3.36 -8.73 -15.68
C SER A 58 2.52 -9.99 -15.56
#